data_AF-A0A960AQ66-F1
#
_entry.id   AF-A0A960AQ66-F1
#
_cell.length_a   1.000
_cell.length_b   1.000
_cell.length_c   1.000
_cell.angle_alpha   90.00
_cell.angle_beta   90.00
_cell.angle_gamma   90.00
#
_symmetry.space_group_name_H-M   'P 1'
#
loop_
_entity.id
_entity.type
_entity.pdbx_description
1 polymer ?
#
loop_
_entity_poly.entity_id
_entity_poly.type
_entity_poly.pdbx_seq_one_letter_code
_entity_poly.pdbx_strand_id
1 'polypeptide(L)'
;MTEKMVYAFSEGNKDLKDLLGGKGANLAEMTNLGLPVPPGFTITTEACRDYLVTGAMSKELLSQVRTSLDQLEHQMGRTLGDPENPLLLSVRSGAKFSMP
;
A
#
# COMPACT_ATOMS: atom_id res chain seq x y z
N MET A 1 17.27 -12.24 3.43
CA MET A 1 17.06 -10.80 3.18
C MET A 1 15.61 -10.53 3.51
N THR A 2 15.29 -9.45 4.21
CA THR A 2 13.89 -9.12 4.54
C THR A 2 13.20 -8.60 3.28
N GLU A 3 12.21 -9.33 2.78
CA GLU A 3 11.46 -8.92 1.58
C GLU A 3 10.57 -7.70 1.89
N LYS A 4 10.54 -6.75 0.96
CA LYS A 4 9.70 -5.56 1.04
C LYS A 4 8.29 -5.93 0.60
N MET A 5 7.32 -5.73 1.48
CA MET A 5 5.92 -6.12 1.34
C MET A 5 4.95 -4.92 1.26
N VAL A 6 5.43 -3.71 1.52
CA VAL A 6 4.64 -2.49 1.43
C VAL A 6 5.38 -1.47 0.57
N TYR A 7 4.69 -0.94 -0.43
CA TYR A 7 5.24 0.00 -1.41
C TYR A 7 4.42 1.27 -1.43
N ALA A 8 5.06 2.42 -1.19
CA ALA A 8 4.42 3.71 -1.49
C ALA A 8 4.14 3.80 -3.00
N PHE A 9 3.13 4.57 -3.40
CA PHE A 9 2.83 4.72 -4.83
C PHE A 9 4.02 5.26 -5.64
N SER A 10 4.87 6.09 -5.03
CA SER A 10 6.11 6.59 -5.65
C SER A 10 7.22 5.56 -5.83
N GLU A 11 7.08 4.36 -5.28
CA GLU A 11 8.09 3.29 -5.35
C GLU A 11 7.68 2.14 -6.29
N GLY A 12 6.44 2.17 -6.79
CA GLY A 12 5.93 1.20 -7.73
C GLY A 12 5.97 1.70 -9.17
N ASN A 13 5.50 0.88 -10.11
CA ASN A 13 5.17 1.28 -11.48
C ASN A 13 4.25 0.22 -12.12
N LYS A 14 3.81 0.45 -13.36
CA LYS A 14 2.93 -0.49 -14.09
C LYS A 14 3.52 -1.90 -14.29
N ASP A 15 4.85 -2.04 -14.33
CA ASP A 15 5.53 -3.31 -14.61
C ASP A 15 5.48 -4.24 -13.39
N LEU A 16 5.26 -3.69 -12.19
CA LEU A 16 5.09 -4.45 -10.94
C LEU A 16 3.65 -4.96 -10.72
N LYS A 17 2.86 -5.11 -11.79
CA LYS A 17 1.45 -5.56 -11.72
C LYS A 17 1.25 -6.89 -11.01
N ASP A 18 2.21 -7.80 -11.11
CA ASP A 18 2.14 -9.11 -10.46
C ASP A 18 2.30 -8.99 -8.94
N LEU A 19 3.12 -8.05 -8.50
CA LEU A 19 3.44 -7.80 -7.10
C LEU A 19 2.42 -6.85 -6.42
N LEU A 20 1.98 -5.81 -7.12
CA LEU A 20 1.13 -4.74 -6.58
C LEU A 20 -0.35 -4.88 -6.97
N GLY A 21 -0.67 -5.85 -7.85
CA GLY A 21 -1.98 -5.95 -8.48
C GLY A 21 -2.21 -4.84 -9.52
N GLY A 22 -3.29 -4.97 -10.30
CA GLY A 22 -3.60 -4.01 -11.37
C GLY A 22 -3.87 -2.59 -10.87
N LYS A 23 -4.55 -2.44 -9.73
CA LYS A 23 -4.86 -1.12 -9.17
C LYS A 23 -3.64 -0.46 -8.54
N GLY A 24 -2.86 -1.20 -7.74
CA GLY A 24 -1.66 -0.67 -7.09
C GLY A 24 -0.62 -0.23 -8.10
N ALA A 25 -0.38 -1.06 -9.13
CA ALA A 25 0.55 -0.73 -10.22
C ALA A 25 0.09 0.50 -11.03
N ASN A 26 -1.20 0.63 -11.32
CA ASN A 26 -1.72 1.82 -12.02
C ASN A 26 -1.66 3.08 -11.15
N LEU A 27 -1.98 3.01 -9.85
CA LEU A 27 -1.83 4.14 -8.94
C LEU A 27 -0.38 4.62 -8.88
N ALA A 28 0.56 3.67 -8.80
CA ALA A 28 1.98 3.97 -8.83
C ALA A 28 2.41 4.64 -10.15
N GLU A 29 1.98 4.10 -11.30
CA GLU A 29 2.23 4.71 -12.61
C GLU A 29 1.69 6.15 -12.68
N MET A 30 0.44 6.36 -12.23
CA MET A 30 -0.17 7.70 -12.22
C MET A 30 0.58 8.68 -11.31
N THR A 31 1.03 8.23 -10.14
CA THR A 31 1.87 9.02 -9.22
C THR A 31 3.20 9.39 -9.88
N ASN A 32 3.88 8.45 -10.54
CA ASN A 32 5.14 8.71 -11.22
C ASN A 32 5.00 9.64 -12.43
N LEU A 33 3.84 9.65 -13.08
CA LEU A 33 3.49 10.59 -14.15
C LEU A 33 3.14 12.00 -13.63
N GLY A 34 3.14 12.23 -12.32
CA GLY A 34 2.83 13.52 -11.71
C GLY A 34 1.34 13.86 -11.72
N LEU A 35 0.46 12.88 -11.92
CA LEU A 35 -0.98 13.09 -11.79
C LEU A 35 -1.35 13.32 -10.31
N PRO A 36 -2.41 14.08 -10.02
CA PRO A 36 -2.82 14.41 -8.65
C PRO A 36 -3.48 13.20 -7.96
N VAL A 37 -2.68 12.18 -7.67
CA VAL A 37 -3.08 10.99 -6.90
C VAL A 37 -2.82 11.28 -5.41
N PRO A 38 -3.83 11.14 -4.53
CA PRO A 38 -3.60 11.23 -3.09
C PRO A 38 -2.53 10.21 -2.65
N PRO A 39 -1.64 10.57 -1.70
CA PRO A 39 -0.60 9.67 -1.25
C PRO A 39 -1.20 8.39 -0.63
N GLY A 40 -0.44 7.31 -0.73
CA GLY A 40 -0.85 6.01 -0.26
C GLY A 40 0.19 4.94 -0.57
N PHE A 41 -0.14 3.72 -0.18
CA PHE A 41 0.74 2.57 -0.36
C PHE A 41 -0.07 1.32 -0.72
N THR A 42 0.63 0.32 -1.27
CA THR A 42 0.10 -0.98 -1.64
C THR A 42 0.79 -2.06 -0.81
N ILE A 43 0.01 -2.97 -0.24
CA ILE A 43 0.49 -4.22 0.36
C ILE A 43 0.56 -5.26 -0.75
N THR A 44 1.69 -5.95 -0.88
CA THR A 44 1.96 -6.84 -2.03
C THR A 44 1.06 -8.07 -2.05
N THR A 45 0.93 -8.67 -3.24
CA THR A 45 0.28 -9.98 -3.43
C THR A 45 1.03 -11.11 -2.72
N GLU A 46 2.35 -10.98 -2.55
CA GLU A 46 3.18 -11.91 -1.78
C GLU A 46 2.81 -11.88 -0.30
N ALA A 47 2.67 -10.71 0.31
CA ALA A 47 2.21 -10.58 1.70
C ALA A 47 0.82 -11.22 1.91
N CYS A 48 -0.06 -11.12 0.92
CA CYS A 48 -1.34 -11.81 0.93
C CYS A 48 -1.19 -13.33 0.85
N ARG A 49 -0.29 -13.84 0.00
CA ARG A 49 0.01 -15.28 -0.11
C ARG A 49 0.56 -15.83 1.21
N ASP A 50 1.48 -15.12 1.84
CA ASP A 50 2.06 -15.50 3.12
C ASP A 50 1.00 -15.57 4.21
N TYR A 51 0.10 -14.57 4.26
CA TYR A 51 -1.03 -14.58 5.17
C TYR A 51 -1.96 -15.78 4.94
N LEU A 52 -2.25 -16.13 3.67
CA LEU A 52 -3.11 -17.28 3.36
C LEU A 52 -2.48 -18.63 3.74
N VAL A 53 -1.15 -18.74 3.72
CA VAL A 53 -0.42 -19.95 4.11
C VAL A 53 -0.31 -20.07 5.63
N THR A 54 0.00 -18.96 6.30
CA THR A 54 0.34 -18.96 7.74
C THR A 54 -0.87 -18.69 8.64
N GLY A 55 -1.93 -18.08 8.10
CA GLY A 55 -3.09 -17.60 8.86
C GLY A 55 -2.80 -16.37 9.73
N ALA A 56 -1.61 -15.80 9.65
CA ALA A 56 -1.16 -14.71 10.51
C ALA A 56 -0.40 -13.64 9.72
N MET A 57 -0.49 -12.39 10.17
CA MET A 57 0.36 -11.32 9.65
C MET A 57 1.73 -11.41 10.33
N SER A 58 2.81 -11.41 9.54
CA SER A 58 4.17 -11.39 10.08
C SER A 58 4.45 -10.07 10.82
N LYS A 59 5.38 -10.11 11.79
CA LYS A 59 5.78 -8.89 12.52
C LYS A 59 6.40 -7.87 11.58
N GLU A 60 7.09 -8.36 10.56
CA GLU A 60 7.75 -7.60 9.51
C GLU A 60 6.71 -6.86 8.65
N LEU A 61 5.63 -7.53 8.24
CA LEU A 61 4.53 -6.90 7.50
C LEU A 61 3.89 -5.79 8.33
N LEU A 62 3.56 -6.08 9.60
CA LEU A 62 2.95 -5.09 10.50
C LEU A 62 3.86 -3.88 10.71
N SER A 63 5.17 -4.09 10.83
CA SER A 63 6.14 -3.00 10.95
C SER A 63 6.17 -2.13 9.69
N GLN A 64 6.20 -2.74 8.49
CA GLN A 64 6.23 -1.98 7.23
C GLN A 64 4.94 -1.19 6.99
N VAL A 65 3.78 -1.75 7.36
CA VAL A 65 2.49 -1.04 7.30
C VAL A 65 2.50 0.16 8.23
N ARG A 66 2.99 0.01 9.48
CA ARG A 66 3.12 1.13 10.43
C ARG A 66 4.02 2.22 9.89
N THR A 67 5.22 1.88 9.43
CA THR A 67 6.15 2.86 8.82
C THR A 67 5.51 3.60 7.64
N SER A 68 4.76 2.91 6.79
CA SER A 68 4.09 3.54 5.64
C SER A 68 2.91 4.42 6.05
N LEU A 69 2.21 4.07 7.13
CA LEU A 69 1.15 4.89 7.71
C LEU A 69 1.72 6.16 8.34
N ASP A 70 2.80 6.07 9.13
CA ASP A 70 3.46 7.22 9.74
C ASP A 70 3.93 8.23 8.66
N GLN A 71 4.47 7.71 7.55
CA GLN A 71 4.86 8.53 6.39
C GLN A 71 3.64 9.22 5.75
N LEU A 72 2.51 8.51 5.64
CA LEU A 72 1.28 9.06 5.09
C LEU A 72 0.70 10.16 5.98
N GLU A 73 0.69 9.95 7.29
CA GLU A 73 0.27 10.95 8.28
C GLU A 73 1.11 12.22 8.18
N HIS A 74 2.45 12.07 8.10
CA HIS A 74 3.37 13.18 7.93
C HIS A 74 3.14 13.93 6.61
N GLN A 75 2.95 13.22 5.49
CA GLN A 75 2.69 13.84 4.18
C GLN A 75 1.36 14.60 4.14
N MET A 76 0.33 14.07 4.81
CA MET A 76 -1.01 14.66 4.83
C MET A 76 -1.18 15.72 5.92
N GLY A 77 -0.29 15.76 6.91
CA GLY A 77 -0.42 16.61 8.09
C GLY A 77 -1.65 16.27 8.93
N ARG A 78 -2.02 14.98 8.99
CA ARG A 78 -3.22 14.46 9.68
C ARG A 78 -2.90 13.12 10.33
N THR A 79 -3.60 12.77 11.40
CA THR A 79 -3.30 11.56 12.19
C THR A 79 -4.50 10.62 12.23
N LEU A 80 -4.27 9.32 12.04
CA LEU A 80 -5.30 8.30 12.12
C LEU A 80 -5.78 8.15 13.58
N GLY A 81 -7.08 8.36 13.79
CA GLY A 81 -7.68 8.29 15.12
C GLY A 81 -7.62 9.58 15.95
N ASP A 82 -7.07 10.67 15.39
CA ASP A 82 -7.18 12.00 16.00
C ASP A 82 -8.59 12.58 15.77
N PRO A 83 -9.36 12.90 16.82
CA PRO A 83 -10.71 13.46 16.67
C PRO A 83 -10.73 14.90 16.15
N GLU A 84 -9.66 15.68 16.34
CA GLU A 84 -9.60 17.09 15.94
C GLU A 84 -9.07 17.25 14.51
N ASN A 85 -8.10 16.41 14.10
CA ASN A 85 -7.51 16.44 12.76
C ASN A 85 -7.34 15.04 12.14
N PRO A 86 -8.44 14.35 11.80
CA PRO A 86 -8.41 12.94 11.41
C PRO A 86 -7.82 12.71 10.02
N LEU A 87 -6.94 11.72 9.93
CA LEU A 87 -6.62 11.02 8.68
C LEU A 87 -7.66 9.92 8.45
N LEU A 88 -8.33 9.95 7.29
CA LEU A 88 -9.24 8.89 6.86
C LEU A 88 -8.61 8.11 5.72
N LEU A 89 -8.78 6.78 5.74
CA LEU A 89 -8.20 5.87 4.76
C LEU A 89 -9.29 5.18 3.95
N SER A 90 -9.02 4.99 2.65
CA SER A 90 -9.78 4.05 1.82
C SER A 90 -8.96 2.78 1.62
N VAL A 91 -9.49 1.63 2.04
CA VAL A 91 -8.85 0.33 1.80
C VAL A 91 -9.53 -0.35 0.61
N ARG A 92 -8.77 -0.66 -0.44
CA ARG A 92 -9.29 -1.23 -1.69
C ARG A 92 -8.52 -2.47 -2.08
N SER A 93 -9.23 -3.55 -2.39
CA SER A 93 -8.60 -4.74 -2.96
C SER A 93 -8.14 -4.51 -4.40
N GLY A 94 -7.03 -5.15 -4.76
CA GLY A 94 -6.47 -5.14 -6.10
C GLY A 94 -5.70 -6.43 -6.38
N ALA A 95 -6.28 -7.31 -7.20
CA ALA A 95 -5.60 -8.51 -7.68
C ALA A 95 -4.84 -8.22 -8.99
N LYS A 96 -3.96 -9.15 -9.41
CA LYS A 96 -3.28 -9.12 -10.71
C LYS A 96 -4.29 -9.04 -11.87
N PHE A 97 -5.35 -9.85 -11.77
CA PHE A 97 -6.47 -9.87 -12.70
C PHE A 97 -7.69 -9.25 -12.04
N SER A 98 -8.51 -8.53 -12.82
CA SER A 98 -9.76 -7.98 -12.30
C SER A 98 -10.69 -9.13 -11.91
N MET A 99 -11.06 -9.20 -10.64
CA MET A 99 -12.16 -10.05 -10.18
C MET A 99 -13.45 -9.22 -10.25
N PRO A 100 -14.54 -9.75 -10.83
CA PRO A 100 -15.85 -9.09 -10.82
C PRO A 100 -16.42 -8.95 -9.42
#